data_AF-A0A5B9DP04-F1
#
_entry.id   AF-A0A5B9DP04-F1
#
_cell.length_a   1.000
_cell.length_b   1.000
_cell.length_c   1.000
_cell.angle_alpha   90.00
_cell.angle_beta   90.00
_cell.angle_gamma   90.00
#
_symmetry.space_group_name_H-M   'P 1'
#
loop_
_entity.id
_entity.type
_entity.pdbx_description
1 polymer ?
#
loop_
_entity_poly.entity_id
_entity_poly.type
_entity_poly.pdbx_seq_one_letter_code
_entity_poly.pdbx_strand_id
1 'polypeptide(L)'
;MGVQPISVPQSLAYVLNSAGNKNGVDFDYLLQTAMRESSLNPQAKARTSSAVGLFQFLEGTWLQVMKQEGPRLGYQNYADAIKETADGDFVIQDPKLRAEVLKLREDPQIAADLAAAFTKTNGDYLQQRFGRMPSPGELYIAHFLGAKGAEKMFTAGLQNPDQIAAKLFPKQANANPAIFYSDGQPRTIREVYKSLVAKHAVTPGATDTAFAAQQLAQQAGQTPQTVIPSRFGPQDMSFVSLFSTEASGPSGSPVEQPEAAAGAAFFTQLYGQ
;
A
#
# COMPACT_ATOMS: atom_id res chain seq x y z
N MET A 1 -27.86 16.14 6.42
CA MET A 1 -26.97 15.87 7.58
C MET A 1 -25.66 16.59 7.30
N GLY A 2 -25.28 17.56 8.14
CA GLY A 2 -24.03 18.30 7.95
C GLY A 2 -22.84 17.39 8.22
N VAL A 3 -21.90 17.31 7.27
CA VAL A 3 -20.59 16.69 7.51
C VAL A 3 -19.86 17.59 8.51
N GLN A 4 -19.68 17.12 9.74
CA GLN A 4 -18.83 17.82 10.69
C GLN A 4 -17.40 17.80 10.13
N PRO A 5 -16.75 18.96 9.95
CA PRO A 5 -15.37 18.97 9.50
C PRO A 5 -14.52 18.21 10.52
N ILE A 6 -13.72 17.27 10.03
CA ILE A 6 -12.81 16.50 10.88
C ILE A 6 -11.74 17.47 11.38
N SER A 7 -11.85 17.86 12.65
CA SER A 7 -10.87 18.71 13.29
C SER A 7 -9.68 17.87 13.72
N VAL A 8 -8.55 18.04 13.04
CA VAL A 8 -7.29 17.38 13.39
C VAL A 8 -6.61 18.22 14.49
N PRO A 9 -6.31 17.64 15.68
CA PRO A 9 -5.55 18.35 16.70
C PRO A 9 -4.21 18.85 16.14
N GLN A 10 -3.87 20.11 16.38
CA GLN A 10 -2.65 20.73 15.83
C GLN A 10 -1.37 19.96 16.21
N SER A 11 -1.32 19.38 17.42
CA SER A 11 -0.22 18.53 17.86
C SER A 11 -0.09 17.26 17.02
N LEU A 12 -1.20 16.61 16.66
CA LEU A 12 -1.18 15.44 15.78
C LEU A 12 -0.78 15.83 14.35
N ALA A 13 -1.29 16.95 13.83
CA ALA A 13 -0.89 17.44 12.52
C ALA A 13 0.63 17.67 12.43
N TYR A 14 1.22 18.29 13.47
CA TYR A 14 2.67 18.49 13.57
C TYR A 14 3.44 17.16 13.56
N VAL A 15 3.00 16.19 14.37
CA VAL A 15 3.61 14.87 14.46
C VAL A 15 3.61 14.14 13.11
N LEU A 16 2.45 14.11 12.43
CA LEU A 16 2.31 13.46 11.12
C LEU A 16 3.18 14.14 10.06
N ASN A 17 3.21 15.48 10.04
CA ASN A 17 4.03 16.25 9.11
C ASN A 17 5.53 16.03 9.36
N SER A 18 5.95 16.02 10.62
CA SER A 18 7.34 15.75 11.02
C SER A 18 7.78 14.34 10.58
N ALA A 19 6.97 13.32 10.85
CA ALA A 19 7.26 11.94 10.46
C ALA A 19 7.32 11.76 8.94
N GLY A 20 6.39 12.40 8.22
CA GLY A 20 6.36 12.42 6.76
C GLY A 20 7.64 13.03 6.17
N ASN A 21 8.06 14.21 6.66
CA ASN A 21 9.26 14.89 6.19
C ASN A 21 10.55 14.07 6.42
N LYS A 22 10.66 13.36 7.56
CA LYS A 22 11.83 12.49 7.85
C LYS A 22 11.94 11.28 6.93
N ASN A 23 10.83 10.84 6.33
CA ASN A 23 10.75 9.58 5.60
C ASN A 23 10.26 9.75 4.15
N GLY A 24 10.05 10.97 3.67
CA GLY A 24 9.53 11.21 2.32
C GLY A 24 8.15 10.57 2.09
N VAL A 25 7.28 10.62 3.10
CA VAL A 25 5.89 10.14 3.01
C VAL A 25 4.95 11.33 3.16
N ASP A 26 3.93 11.41 2.30
CA ASP A 26 2.99 12.52 2.31
C ASP A 26 2.19 12.60 3.62
N PHE A 27 2.00 13.83 4.09
CA PHE A 27 1.15 14.13 5.24
C PHE A 27 -0.26 13.55 5.07
N ASP A 28 -0.87 13.76 3.90
CA ASP A 28 -2.25 13.32 3.62
C ASP A 28 -2.39 11.80 3.70
N TYR A 29 -1.38 11.06 3.24
CA TYR A 29 -1.36 9.60 3.36
C TYR A 29 -1.33 9.16 4.83
N LEU A 30 -0.44 9.75 5.64
CA LEU A 30 -0.34 9.43 7.07
C LEU A 30 -1.62 9.81 7.82
N LEU A 31 -2.21 10.96 7.49
CA LEU A 31 -3.47 11.43 8.07
C LEU A 31 -4.62 10.47 7.74
N GLN A 32 -4.82 10.13 6.46
CA GLN A 32 -5.87 9.21 6.02
C GLN A 32 -5.70 7.83 6.66
N THR A 33 -4.46 7.35 6.76
CA THR A 33 -4.16 6.07 7.42
C THR A 33 -4.51 6.14 8.91
N ALA A 34 -4.06 7.16 9.65
CA ALA A 34 -4.39 7.30 11.07
C ALA A 34 -5.90 7.47 11.32
N MET A 35 -6.61 8.18 10.43
CA MET A 35 -8.07 8.30 10.47
C MET A 35 -8.76 6.94 10.27
N ARG A 36 -8.31 6.17 9.27
CA ARG A 36 -8.85 4.85 8.96
C ARG A 36 -8.61 3.84 10.08
N GLU A 37 -7.40 3.84 10.66
CA GLU A 37 -6.96 2.85 11.63
C GLU A 37 -7.53 3.14 13.04
N SER A 38 -7.52 4.40 13.47
CA SER A 38 -7.85 4.74 14.86
C SER A 38 -8.83 5.90 15.03
N SER A 39 -9.32 6.49 13.93
CA SER A 39 -10.03 7.78 13.98
C SER A 39 -9.21 8.86 14.71
N LEU A 40 -7.88 8.88 14.48
CA LEU A 40 -6.92 9.78 15.12
C LEU A 40 -6.76 9.60 16.65
N ASN A 41 -7.15 8.44 17.19
CA ASN A 41 -7.00 8.14 18.61
C ASN A 41 -5.68 7.40 18.89
N PRO A 42 -4.68 8.04 19.54
CA PRO A 42 -3.41 7.40 19.86
C PRO A 42 -3.52 6.30 20.92
N GLN A 43 -4.65 6.21 21.62
CA GLN A 43 -4.91 5.20 22.64
C GLN A 43 -5.82 4.07 22.12
N ALA A 44 -6.10 4.04 20.81
CA ALA A 44 -6.95 3.01 20.22
C ALA A 44 -6.37 1.60 20.44
N LYS A 45 -7.22 0.66 20.83
CA LYS A 45 -6.87 -0.75 21.05
C LYS A 45 -7.90 -1.63 20.38
N ALA A 46 -7.46 -2.50 19.48
CA ALA A 46 -8.34 -3.47 18.86
C ALA A 46 -8.78 -4.53 19.87
N ARG A 47 -10.03 -4.98 19.79
CA ARG A 47 -10.58 -6.00 20.70
C ARG A 47 -10.17 -7.43 20.33
N THR A 48 -9.80 -7.65 19.07
CA THR A 48 -9.62 -8.99 18.46
C THR A 48 -8.20 -9.25 18.00
N SER A 49 -7.29 -8.28 18.18
CA SER A 49 -5.89 -8.39 17.78
C SER A 49 -5.00 -7.63 18.74
N SER A 50 -3.68 -7.74 18.54
CA SER A 50 -2.70 -6.98 19.32
C SER A 50 -2.50 -5.54 18.83
N ALA A 51 -3.34 -5.06 17.91
CA ALA A 51 -3.21 -3.77 17.27
C ALA A 51 -3.48 -2.61 18.25
N VAL A 52 -2.54 -1.65 18.32
CA VAL A 52 -2.59 -0.49 19.23
C VAL A 52 -2.13 0.78 18.52
N GLY A 53 -2.70 1.93 18.92
CA GLY A 53 -2.19 3.25 18.59
C GLY A 53 -2.78 3.87 17.33
N LEU A 54 -2.23 5.03 16.94
CA LEU A 54 -2.73 5.82 15.80
C LEU A 54 -2.84 5.00 14.50
N PHE A 55 -1.87 4.12 14.28
CA PHE A 55 -1.71 3.31 13.08
C PHE A 55 -2.01 1.83 13.33
N GLN A 56 -2.61 1.48 14.47
CA GLN A 56 -3.01 0.12 14.80
C GLN A 56 -1.91 -0.94 14.60
N PHE A 57 -0.68 -0.64 15.06
CA PHE A 57 0.45 -1.55 14.92
C PHE A 57 0.26 -2.86 15.71
N LEU A 58 0.42 -3.99 15.03
CA LEU A 58 0.56 -5.30 15.67
C LEU A 58 1.91 -5.42 16.40
N GLU A 59 1.98 -6.27 17.42
CA GLU A 59 3.21 -6.46 18.21
C GLU A 59 4.40 -6.89 17.35
N GLY A 60 4.24 -7.91 16.51
CA GLY A 60 5.32 -8.41 15.67
C GLY A 60 5.84 -7.35 14.68
N THR A 61 4.92 -6.68 13.99
CA THR A 61 5.26 -5.59 13.04
C THR A 61 5.94 -4.42 13.76
N TRP A 62 5.46 -4.04 14.95
CA TRP A 62 6.08 -2.99 15.74
C TRP A 62 7.53 -3.31 16.08
N LEU A 63 7.79 -4.51 16.59
CA LEU A 63 9.13 -4.94 16.96
C LEU A 63 10.03 -5.06 15.73
N GLN A 64 9.51 -5.57 14.61
CA GLN A 64 10.23 -5.60 13.33
C GLN A 64 10.67 -4.19 12.90
N VAL A 65 9.72 -3.27 12.78
CA VAL A 65 10.00 -1.91 12.28
C VAL A 65 10.90 -1.16 13.27
N MET A 66 10.69 -1.30 14.58
CA MET A 66 11.58 -0.73 15.59
C MET A 66 13.00 -1.28 15.46
N LYS A 67 13.17 -2.59 15.22
CA LYS A 67 14.49 -3.19 15.02
C LYS A 67 15.19 -2.66 13.77
N GLN A 68 14.47 -2.56 12.66
CA GLN A 68 15.01 -2.25 11.34
C GLN A 68 15.23 -0.74 11.15
N GLU A 69 14.25 0.07 11.52
CA GLU A 69 14.24 1.52 11.25
C GLU A 69 14.52 2.36 12.50
N GLY A 70 14.31 1.81 13.70
CA GLY A 70 14.53 2.51 14.96
C GLY A 70 15.91 3.19 15.08
N PRO A 71 17.04 2.54 14.73
CA PRO A 71 18.37 3.15 14.73
C PRO A 71 18.44 4.50 14.02
N ARG A 72 17.96 4.57 12.78
CA ARG A 72 18.01 5.78 11.94
C ARG A 72 17.07 6.87 12.46
N LEU A 73 16.03 6.49 13.18
CA LEU A 73 15.03 7.39 13.77
C LEU A 73 15.41 7.88 15.17
N GLY A 74 16.53 7.43 15.73
CA GLY A 74 16.98 7.81 17.09
C GLY A 74 16.48 6.89 18.20
N TYR A 75 15.94 5.72 17.87
CA TYR A 75 15.39 4.72 18.79
C TYR A 75 16.32 3.50 18.98
N GLN A 76 17.63 3.70 18.82
CA GLN A 76 18.66 2.64 18.93
C GLN A 76 18.51 1.81 20.21
N ASN A 77 18.30 2.48 21.36
CA ASN A 77 18.18 1.80 22.65
C ASN A 77 17.06 0.74 22.69
N TYR A 78 15.94 1.00 22.01
CA TYR A 78 14.85 0.04 21.90
C TYR A 78 15.15 -1.04 20.85
N ALA A 79 15.77 -0.66 19.74
CA ALA A 79 16.15 -1.57 18.66
C ALA A 79 17.19 -2.62 19.11
N ASP A 80 18.12 -2.26 19.99
CA ASP A 80 19.16 -3.16 20.51
C ASP A 80 18.58 -4.28 21.38
N ALA A 81 17.48 -4.00 22.08
CA ALA A 81 16.79 -4.98 22.92
C ALA A 81 16.02 -6.04 22.11
N ILE A 82 15.75 -5.77 20.83
CA ILE A 82 14.98 -6.64 19.96
C ILE A 82 15.91 -7.62 19.25
N LYS A 83 15.59 -8.92 19.35
CA LYS A 83 16.28 -10.01 18.67
C LYS A 83 15.37 -10.65 17.64
N GLU A 84 15.93 -10.98 16.49
CA GLU A 84 15.28 -11.82 15.49
C GLU A 84 15.52 -13.29 15.86
N THR A 85 14.47 -14.10 15.84
CA THR A 85 14.55 -15.55 16.07
C THR A 85 14.96 -16.27 14.79
N ALA A 86 15.31 -17.56 14.89
CA ALA A 86 15.60 -18.37 13.71
C ALA A 86 14.39 -18.49 12.75
N ASP A 87 13.17 -18.32 13.26
CA ASP A 87 11.93 -18.36 12.51
C ASP A 87 11.56 -17.01 11.86
N GLY A 88 12.37 -15.97 12.08
CA GLY A 88 12.15 -14.61 11.56
C GLY A 88 11.20 -13.75 12.40
N ASP A 89 10.86 -14.18 13.61
CA ASP A 89 10.06 -13.38 14.55
C ASP A 89 10.94 -12.39 15.33
N PHE A 90 10.36 -11.27 15.76
CA PHE A 90 11.05 -10.26 16.56
C PHE A 90 10.60 -10.31 18.01
N VAL A 91 11.55 -10.49 18.93
CA VAL A 91 11.27 -10.69 20.36
C VAL A 91 12.16 -9.83 21.26
N ILE A 92 11.63 -9.45 22.42
CA ILE A 92 12.40 -8.86 23.52
C ILE A 92 12.35 -9.86 24.69
N GLN A 93 13.52 -10.24 25.20
CA GLN A 93 13.63 -11.30 26.22
C GLN A 93 13.15 -10.83 27.59
N ASP A 94 13.44 -9.59 27.98
CA ASP A 94 12.96 -9.02 29.24
C ASP A 94 11.47 -8.64 29.11
N PRO A 95 10.55 -9.27 29.89
CA PRO A 95 9.13 -8.98 29.82
C PRO A 95 8.76 -7.54 30.18
N LYS A 96 9.51 -6.90 31.09
CA LYS A 96 9.24 -5.51 31.50
C LYS A 96 9.60 -4.55 30.38
N LEU A 97 10.80 -4.71 29.82
CA LEU A 97 11.23 -3.93 28.66
C LEU A 97 10.35 -4.17 27.45
N ARG A 98 9.91 -5.42 27.22
CA ARG A 98 8.95 -5.75 26.18
C ARG A 98 7.66 -4.95 26.34
N ALA A 99 7.10 -4.90 27.55
CA ALA A 99 5.89 -4.15 27.83
C ALA A 99 6.08 -2.64 27.60
N GLU A 100 7.23 -2.09 27.99
CA GLU A 100 7.60 -0.69 27.75
C GLU A 100 7.67 -0.37 26.25
N VAL A 101 8.45 -1.14 25.48
CA VAL A 101 8.61 -0.95 24.04
C VAL A 101 7.27 -1.10 23.31
N LEU A 102 6.42 -2.04 23.71
CA LEU A 102 5.10 -2.22 23.11
C LEU A 102 4.12 -1.09 23.46
N LYS A 103 4.30 -0.43 24.62
CA LYS A 103 3.49 0.73 25.02
C LYS A 103 3.80 1.97 24.19
N LEU A 104 5.00 2.08 23.62
CA LEU A 104 5.37 3.19 22.72
C LEU A 104 4.48 3.31 21.47
N ARG A 105 3.70 2.26 21.13
CA ARG A 105 2.63 2.36 20.11
C ARG A 105 1.57 3.42 20.42
N GLU A 106 1.40 3.73 21.71
CA GLU A 106 0.48 4.75 22.20
C GLU A 106 1.08 6.17 22.14
N ASP A 107 2.39 6.31 21.87
CA ASP A 107 3.06 7.60 21.67
C ASP A 107 2.85 8.07 20.22
N PRO A 108 2.18 9.21 19.99
CA PRO A 108 1.90 9.70 18.64
C PRO A 108 3.15 9.89 17.79
N GLN A 109 4.23 10.43 18.36
CA GLN A 109 5.44 10.78 17.62
C GLN A 109 6.19 9.53 17.17
N ILE A 110 6.41 8.58 18.09
CA ILE A 110 7.10 7.32 17.77
C ILE A 110 6.25 6.50 16.80
N ALA A 111 4.94 6.41 17.03
CA ALA A 111 4.03 5.68 16.15
C ALA A 111 4.03 6.26 14.73
N ALA A 112 4.01 7.59 14.58
CA ALA A 112 4.07 8.25 13.28
C ALA A 112 5.43 8.05 12.60
N ASP A 113 6.55 8.19 13.32
CA ASP A 113 7.90 7.99 12.77
C ASP A 113 8.05 6.55 12.24
N LEU A 114 7.61 5.54 13.00
CA LEU A 114 7.66 4.14 12.56
C LEU A 114 6.66 3.84 11.43
N ALA A 115 5.45 4.42 11.44
CA ALA A 115 4.48 4.24 10.36
C ALA A 115 4.99 4.83 9.03
N ALA A 116 5.61 6.01 9.07
CA ALA A 116 6.20 6.65 7.91
C ALA A 116 7.40 5.85 7.40
N ALA A 117 8.30 5.39 8.28
CA ALA A 117 9.42 4.55 7.89
C ALA A 117 8.96 3.20 7.29
N PHE A 118 7.97 2.56 7.90
CA PHE A 118 7.38 1.32 7.36
C PHE A 118 6.72 1.53 5.99
N THR A 119 6.02 2.64 5.81
CA THR A 119 5.43 3.00 4.51
C THR A 119 6.52 3.20 3.46
N LYS A 120 7.59 3.95 3.79
CA LYS A 120 8.72 4.17 2.90
C LYS A 120 9.36 2.83 2.48
N THR A 121 9.73 1.98 3.45
CA THR A 121 10.43 0.72 3.14
C THR A 121 9.58 -0.23 2.32
N ASN A 122 8.27 -0.31 2.59
CA ASN A 122 7.34 -1.05 1.75
C ASN A 122 7.25 -0.46 0.32
N GLY A 123 7.20 0.86 0.21
CA GLY A 123 7.16 1.58 -1.07
C GLY A 123 8.41 1.31 -1.91
N ASP A 124 9.59 1.49 -1.33
CA ASP A 124 10.88 1.24 -1.97
C ASP A 124 10.99 -0.22 -2.43
N TYR A 125 10.59 -1.17 -1.57
CA TYR A 125 10.59 -2.60 -1.90
C TYR A 125 9.72 -2.91 -3.13
N LEU A 126 8.48 -2.41 -3.13
CA LEU A 126 7.55 -2.66 -4.22
C LEU A 126 7.96 -1.91 -5.49
N GLN A 127 8.55 -0.72 -5.38
CA GLN A 127 9.11 0.00 -6.52
C GLN A 127 10.22 -0.81 -7.18
N GLN A 128 11.17 -1.35 -6.40
CA GLN A 128 12.23 -2.20 -6.93
C GLN A 128 11.66 -3.44 -7.63
N ARG A 129 10.56 -3.99 -7.10
CA ARG A 129 9.95 -5.22 -7.63
C ARG A 129 9.13 -5.01 -8.90
N PHE A 130 8.39 -3.89 -9.00
CA PHE A 130 7.41 -3.65 -10.06
C PHE A 130 7.79 -2.49 -11.00
N GLY A 131 8.92 -1.80 -10.77
CA GLY A 131 9.43 -0.73 -11.63
C GLY A 131 8.67 0.59 -11.53
N ARG A 132 7.69 0.71 -10.62
CA ARG A 132 6.94 1.95 -10.36
C ARG A 132 6.65 2.13 -8.88
N MET A 133 6.52 3.37 -8.44
CA MET A 133 6.03 3.63 -7.08
C MET A 133 4.61 3.05 -6.91
N PRO A 134 4.32 2.39 -5.77
CA PRO A 134 2.97 2.00 -5.45
C PRO A 134 2.10 3.24 -5.22
N SER A 135 0.84 3.17 -5.65
CA SER A 135 -0.17 4.17 -5.31
C SER A 135 -0.44 4.17 -3.79
N PRO A 136 -1.04 5.24 -3.24
CA PRO A 136 -1.46 5.28 -1.82
C PRO A 136 -2.27 4.06 -1.38
N GLY A 137 -3.19 3.58 -2.22
CA GLY A 137 -3.96 2.36 -1.92
C GLY A 137 -3.11 1.09 -1.90
N GLU A 138 -2.11 0.99 -2.77
CA GLU A 138 -1.18 -0.15 -2.79
C GLU A 138 -0.18 -0.11 -1.62
N LEU A 139 0.27 1.08 -1.21
CA LEU A 139 1.02 1.27 0.03
C LEU A 139 0.19 0.81 1.24
N TYR A 140 -1.11 1.07 1.24
CA TYR A 140 -1.99 0.54 2.28
C TYR A 140 -2.11 -0.99 2.23
N ILE A 141 -2.18 -1.60 1.04
CA ILE A 141 -2.13 -3.07 0.92
C ILE A 141 -0.82 -3.60 1.54
N ALA A 142 0.31 -2.94 1.30
CA ALA A 142 1.59 -3.29 1.90
C ALA A 142 1.62 -3.08 3.42
N HIS A 143 0.95 -2.04 3.92
CA HIS A 143 0.77 -1.86 5.36
C HIS A 143 0.00 -3.03 5.98
N PHE A 144 -1.08 -3.48 5.32
CA PHE A 144 -1.95 -4.55 5.81
C PHE A 144 -1.35 -5.95 5.67
N LEU A 145 -0.68 -6.25 4.55
CA LEU A 145 -0.14 -7.58 4.24
C LEU A 145 1.37 -7.73 4.49
N GLY A 146 2.07 -6.61 4.73
CA GLY A 146 3.53 -6.52 4.59
C GLY A 146 3.98 -6.45 3.12
N ALA A 147 5.20 -5.97 2.88
CA ALA A 147 5.80 -5.85 1.54
C ALA A 147 5.70 -7.15 0.69
N LYS A 148 6.10 -8.29 1.28
CA LYS A 148 6.05 -9.60 0.60
C LYS A 148 4.62 -10.09 0.34
N GLY A 149 3.69 -9.78 1.25
CA GLY A 149 2.28 -10.12 1.06
C GLY A 149 1.63 -9.30 -0.05
N ALA A 150 1.95 -8.00 -0.14
CA ALA A 150 1.54 -7.14 -1.24
C ALA A 150 2.14 -7.60 -2.58
N GLU A 151 3.44 -7.92 -2.63
CA GLU A 151 4.05 -8.50 -3.82
C GLU A 151 3.32 -9.77 -4.27
N LYS A 152 3.05 -10.69 -3.34
CA LYS A 152 2.29 -11.91 -3.63
C LYS A 152 0.92 -11.58 -4.21
N MET A 153 0.22 -10.59 -3.64
CA MET A 153 -1.11 -10.18 -4.11
C MET A 153 -1.06 -9.58 -5.51
N PHE A 154 -0.09 -8.72 -5.79
CA PHE A 154 0.04 -8.06 -7.11
C PHE A 154 0.45 -9.07 -8.18
N THR A 155 1.41 -9.95 -7.87
CA THR A 155 1.81 -11.04 -8.76
C THR A 155 0.63 -11.98 -9.05
N ALA A 156 -0.13 -12.35 -8.01
CA ALA A 156 -1.34 -13.13 -8.14
C ALA A 156 -2.37 -12.44 -9.04
N GLY A 157 -2.59 -11.14 -8.84
CA GLY A 157 -3.51 -10.37 -9.67
C GLY A 157 -3.08 -10.30 -11.14
N LEU A 158 -1.78 -10.10 -11.38
CA LEU A 158 -1.18 -10.08 -12.72
C LEU A 158 -1.38 -11.40 -13.48
N GLN A 159 -1.26 -12.52 -12.77
CA GLN A 159 -1.44 -13.86 -13.33
C GLN A 159 -2.91 -14.19 -13.58
N ASN A 160 -3.73 -14.05 -12.53
CA ASN A 160 -5.16 -14.30 -12.61
C ASN A 160 -5.88 -13.49 -11.50
N PRO A 161 -6.56 -12.39 -11.85
CA PRO A 161 -7.27 -11.56 -10.88
C PRO A 161 -8.52 -12.20 -10.27
N ASP A 162 -9.07 -13.24 -10.90
CA ASP A 162 -10.30 -13.93 -10.51
C ASP A 162 -10.06 -15.14 -9.58
N GLN A 163 -8.80 -15.41 -9.24
CA GLN A 163 -8.49 -16.45 -8.26
C GLN A 163 -8.90 -16.04 -6.85
N ILE A 164 -9.29 -17.04 -6.05
CA ILE A 164 -9.79 -16.84 -4.70
C ILE A 164 -8.67 -16.38 -3.75
N ALA A 165 -8.82 -15.17 -3.20
CA ALA A 165 -7.80 -14.55 -2.34
C ALA A 165 -7.59 -15.36 -1.04
N ALA A 166 -8.66 -15.90 -0.46
CA ALA A 166 -8.59 -16.70 0.77
C ALA A 166 -7.73 -17.98 0.61
N LYS A 167 -7.60 -18.53 -0.60
CA LYS A 167 -6.72 -19.68 -0.87
C LYS A 167 -5.24 -19.28 -0.84
N LEU A 168 -4.93 -18.06 -1.26
CA LEU A 168 -3.55 -17.54 -1.30
C LEU A 168 -3.12 -16.92 0.03
N PHE A 169 -4.05 -16.41 0.82
CA PHE A 169 -3.81 -15.70 2.08
C PHE A 169 -4.64 -16.28 3.24
N PRO A 170 -4.52 -17.60 3.54
CA PRO A 170 -5.41 -18.26 4.50
C PRO A 170 -5.31 -17.66 5.91
N LYS A 171 -4.11 -17.28 6.36
CA LYS A 171 -3.92 -16.65 7.68
C LYS A 171 -4.62 -15.30 7.76
N GLN A 172 -4.47 -14.46 6.74
CA GLN A 172 -5.08 -13.13 6.68
C GLN A 172 -6.60 -13.21 6.50
N ALA A 173 -7.08 -14.18 5.71
CA ALA A 173 -8.51 -14.43 5.52
C ALA A 173 -9.21 -14.86 6.81
N ASN A 174 -8.56 -15.72 7.60
CA ASN A 174 -9.08 -16.13 8.91
C ASN A 174 -9.11 -14.97 9.91
N ALA A 175 -8.07 -14.11 9.90
CA ALA A 175 -8.00 -12.96 10.78
C ALA A 175 -8.93 -11.81 10.36
N ASN A 176 -9.25 -11.69 9.07
CA ASN A 176 -9.98 -10.56 8.50
C ASN A 176 -11.10 -11.01 7.54
N PRO A 177 -12.11 -11.76 8.02
CA PRO A 177 -13.12 -12.34 7.16
C PRO A 177 -13.90 -11.28 6.36
N ALA A 178 -14.16 -10.10 6.94
CA ALA A 178 -14.86 -9.00 6.24
C ALA A 178 -14.11 -8.42 5.03
N ILE A 179 -12.79 -8.64 4.94
CA ILE A 179 -11.97 -8.24 3.79
C ILE A 179 -11.95 -9.33 2.72
N PHE A 180 -11.89 -10.59 3.13
CA PHE A 180 -11.70 -11.74 2.24
C PHE A 180 -12.99 -12.44 1.82
N TYR A 181 -14.13 -12.11 2.42
CA TYR A 181 -15.43 -12.70 2.12
C TYR A 181 -16.52 -11.62 2.00
N SER A 182 -17.56 -11.90 1.23
CA SER A 182 -18.81 -11.14 1.16
C SER A 182 -19.97 -12.13 1.19
N ASP A 183 -20.92 -11.98 2.11
CA ASP A 183 -22.10 -12.84 2.20
C ASP A 183 -21.76 -14.33 2.27
N GLY A 184 -20.68 -14.66 2.98
CA GLY A 184 -20.14 -16.02 3.11
C GLY A 184 -19.36 -16.54 1.89
N GLN A 185 -19.38 -15.83 0.76
CA GLN A 185 -18.62 -16.19 -0.44
C GLN A 185 -17.21 -15.60 -0.42
N PRO A 186 -16.18 -16.37 -0.81
CA PRO A 186 -14.81 -15.87 -0.80
C PRO A 186 -14.58 -14.90 -1.96
N ARG A 187 -13.93 -13.77 -1.65
CA ARG A 187 -13.55 -12.75 -2.63
C ARG A 187 -12.35 -13.20 -3.47
N THR A 188 -12.35 -12.75 -4.70
CA THR A 188 -11.21 -12.82 -5.64
C THR A 188 -10.11 -11.85 -5.24
N ILE A 189 -8.91 -12.01 -5.83
CA ILE A 189 -7.82 -11.04 -5.68
C ILE A 189 -8.25 -9.64 -6.10
N ARG A 190 -8.97 -9.52 -7.22
CA ARG A 190 -9.47 -8.23 -7.72
C ARG A 190 -10.38 -7.54 -6.71
N GLU A 191 -11.30 -8.29 -6.10
CA GLU A 191 -12.27 -7.75 -5.14
C GLU A 191 -11.60 -7.33 -3.83
N VAL A 192 -10.67 -8.13 -3.31
CA VAL A 192 -9.88 -7.75 -2.13
C VAL A 192 -9.07 -6.49 -2.41
N TYR A 193 -8.36 -6.44 -3.55
CA TYR A 193 -7.59 -5.27 -3.98
C TYR A 193 -8.46 -4.01 -4.02
N LYS A 194 -9.60 -4.06 -4.72
CA LYS A 194 -10.54 -2.94 -4.81
C LYS A 194 -11.03 -2.50 -3.42
N SER A 195 -11.36 -3.45 -2.53
CA SER A 195 -11.84 -3.13 -1.18
C SER A 195 -10.79 -2.39 -0.33
N LEU A 196 -9.52 -2.73 -0.50
CA LEU A 196 -8.42 -2.14 0.27
C LEU A 196 -8.03 -0.76 -0.28
N VAL A 197 -8.01 -0.61 -1.60
CA VAL A 197 -7.66 0.64 -2.30
C VAL A 197 -8.77 1.68 -2.23
N ALA A 198 -10.05 1.28 -2.25
CA ALA A 198 -11.18 2.22 -2.29
C ALA A 198 -11.21 3.23 -1.13
N LYS A 199 -10.61 2.89 0.02
CA LYS A 199 -10.53 3.76 1.20
C LYS A 199 -9.31 4.70 1.22
N HIS A 200 -8.39 4.52 0.28
CA HIS A 200 -7.17 5.30 0.07
C HIS A 200 -7.12 5.92 -1.33
N ALA A 201 -8.23 5.87 -2.07
CA ALA A 201 -8.35 6.56 -3.35
C ALA A 201 -8.41 8.06 -3.08
N VAL A 202 -7.33 8.77 -3.44
CA VAL A 202 -7.39 10.22 -3.56
C VAL A 202 -8.25 10.55 -4.78
N THR A 203 -9.07 11.61 -4.70
CA THR A 203 -9.80 12.15 -5.85
C THR A 203 -8.83 12.31 -7.03
N PRO A 204 -9.15 11.79 -8.24
CA PRO A 204 -8.28 11.95 -9.40
C PRO A 204 -8.04 13.43 -9.67
N GLY A 205 -6.80 13.90 -9.48
CA GLY A 205 -6.39 15.26 -9.85
C GLY A 205 -5.63 16.09 -8.82
N ALA A 206 -5.42 15.66 -7.57
CA ALA A 206 -4.82 16.52 -6.55
C ALA A 206 -3.44 16.11 -5.99
N THR A 207 -3.00 14.85 -6.06
CA THR A 207 -1.78 14.41 -5.33
C THR A 207 -0.85 13.43 -6.04
N ASP A 208 -1.27 12.74 -7.10
CA ASP A 208 -0.36 11.85 -7.85
C ASP A 208 0.83 12.61 -8.46
N THR A 209 0.61 13.87 -8.85
CA THR A 209 1.68 14.74 -9.34
C THR A 209 2.53 15.30 -8.20
N ALA A 210 1.99 15.55 -7.01
CA ALA A 210 2.73 16.13 -5.90
C ALA A 210 3.70 15.14 -5.25
N PHE A 211 3.26 13.89 -5.01
CA PHE A 211 4.13 12.83 -4.50
C PHE A 211 5.26 12.52 -5.48
N ALA A 212 4.91 12.29 -6.75
CA ALA A 212 5.89 12.04 -7.80
C ALA A 212 6.81 13.25 -8.03
N ALA A 213 6.31 14.48 -8.05
CA ALA A 213 7.11 15.68 -8.28
C ALA A 213 7.99 16.06 -7.08
N GLN A 214 7.54 15.86 -5.85
CA GLN A 214 8.33 16.12 -4.64
C GLN A 214 9.48 15.12 -4.51
N GLN A 215 9.27 13.87 -4.96
CA GLN A 215 10.29 12.84 -5.01
C GLN A 215 11.25 13.03 -6.20
N LEU A 216 10.75 13.49 -7.36
CA LEU A 216 11.59 13.88 -8.51
C LEU A 216 12.46 15.11 -8.17
N ALA A 217 11.93 16.07 -7.41
CA ALA A 217 12.65 17.25 -6.94
C ALA A 217 13.79 16.90 -5.96
N GLN A 218 13.62 15.83 -5.16
CA GLN A 218 14.69 15.30 -4.32
C GLN A 218 15.75 14.51 -5.12
N GLN A 219 15.42 14.04 -6.33
CA GLN A 219 16.33 13.38 -7.27
C GLN A 219 16.97 14.34 -8.29
N ALA A 220 16.60 15.62 -8.32
CA ALA A 220 17.01 16.63 -9.32
C ALA A 220 18.49 17.09 -9.22
N GLY A 221 19.40 16.22 -8.80
CA GLY A 221 20.82 16.30 -9.15
C GLY A 221 21.13 15.81 -10.56
N GLN A 222 20.13 15.37 -11.34
CA GLN A 222 20.28 14.89 -12.72
C GLN A 222 19.13 15.42 -13.60
N THR A 223 19.48 15.86 -14.81
CA THR A 223 18.67 16.64 -15.79
C THR A 223 17.29 16.03 -16.14
N PRO A 224 16.26 16.86 -16.46
CA PRO A 224 14.90 16.37 -16.69
C PRO A 224 14.71 15.73 -18.08
N GLN A 225 14.05 14.57 -18.13
CA GLN A 225 13.46 14.03 -19.36
C GLN A 225 11.98 14.47 -19.49
N THR A 226 11.60 14.77 -20.72
CA THR A 226 10.29 15.27 -21.14
C THR A 226 9.16 14.29 -20.79
N VAL A 227 8.17 14.75 -20.02
CA VAL A 227 6.99 13.96 -19.66
C VAL A 227 5.99 13.99 -20.82
N ILE A 228 5.71 12.83 -21.43
CA ILE A 228 4.64 12.67 -22.44
C ILE A 228 3.32 12.43 -21.68
N PRO A 229 2.23 13.15 -21.97
CA PRO A 229 0.94 12.91 -21.31
C PRO A 229 0.35 11.54 -21.67
N SER A 230 -0.21 10.85 -20.67
CA SER A 230 -0.88 9.55 -20.81
C SER A 230 -2.05 9.60 -21.80
N ARG A 231 -2.02 8.74 -22.82
CA ARG A 231 -3.00 8.63 -23.91
C ARG A 231 -4.14 7.63 -23.66
N PHE A 232 -4.44 7.28 -22.41
CA PHE A 232 -5.46 6.26 -22.08
C PHE A 232 -6.60 6.87 -21.26
N GLY A 233 -7.82 6.82 -21.81
CA GLY A 233 -9.03 7.30 -21.16
C GLY A 233 -9.64 6.27 -20.18
N PRO A 234 -10.65 6.66 -19.38
CA PRO A 234 -11.21 5.85 -18.28
C PRO A 234 -11.81 4.49 -18.67
N GLN A 235 -11.97 4.20 -19.95
CA GLN A 235 -12.65 3.01 -20.47
C GLN A 235 -11.69 1.85 -20.80
N ASP A 236 -10.37 2.06 -20.82
CA ASP A 236 -9.36 1.05 -21.23
C ASP A 236 -8.57 0.42 -20.06
N MET A 237 -9.03 0.59 -18.82
CA MET A 237 -8.36 0.10 -17.61
C MET A 237 -8.68 -1.39 -17.35
N SER A 238 -8.16 -2.28 -18.19
CA SER A 238 -8.11 -3.70 -17.83
C SER A 238 -7.18 -3.87 -16.61
N PHE A 239 -7.54 -4.77 -15.67
CA PHE A 239 -6.73 -5.03 -14.48
C PHE A 239 -5.27 -5.43 -14.84
N VAL A 240 -5.07 -6.03 -16.01
CA VAL A 240 -3.75 -6.40 -16.53
C VAL A 240 -2.97 -5.17 -17.02
N SER A 241 -3.66 -4.18 -17.60
CA SER A 241 -3.07 -2.92 -18.07
C SER A 241 -2.52 -2.05 -16.93
N LEU A 242 -3.08 -2.18 -15.72
CA LEU A 242 -2.62 -1.47 -14.51
C LEU A 242 -1.24 -1.95 -13.99
N PHE A 243 -0.78 -3.11 -14.46
CA PHE A 243 0.42 -3.77 -13.95
C PHE A 243 1.38 -4.27 -15.04
N SER A 244 1.05 -4.05 -16.32
CA SER A 244 1.93 -4.41 -17.44
C SER A 244 3.03 -3.36 -17.63
N THR A 245 4.29 -3.80 -17.72
CA THR A 245 5.47 -2.95 -17.99
C THR A 245 5.93 -2.98 -19.46
N GLU A 246 5.12 -3.52 -20.38
CA GLU A 246 5.51 -3.61 -21.79
C GLU A 246 5.26 -2.29 -22.54
N ALA A 247 6.34 -1.56 -22.80
CA ALA A 247 6.37 -0.51 -23.80
C ALA A 247 6.36 -1.12 -25.21
N SER A 248 5.20 -1.19 -25.85
CA SER A 248 5.13 -1.50 -27.29
C SER A 248 5.30 -0.22 -28.12
N GLY A 249 6.46 -0.11 -28.78
CA GLY A 249 6.77 0.81 -29.89
C GLY A 249 8.25 0.67 -30.30
N PRO A 250 8.66 0.89 -31.57
CA PRO A 250 8.26 2.09 -32.33
C PRO A 250 8.14 1.98 -33.89
N SER A 251 7.73 3.12 -34.49
CA SER A 251 8.02 3.64 -35.86
C SER A 251 7.23 3.04 -37.05
N GLY A 252 6.31 3.75 -37.73
CA GLY A 252 6.50 4.82 -38.74
C GLY A 252 6.61 4.19 -40.14
N SER A 253 5.83 4.46 -41.20
CA SER A 253 5.22 5.67 -41.80
C SER A 253 4.19 5.22 -42.90
N PRO A 254 3.46 6.11 -43.61
CA PRO A 254 2.22 5.80 -44.31
C PRO A 254 2.43 5.37 -45.77
N VAL A 255 1.67 4.38 -46.28
CA VAL A 255 1.49 4.11 -47.72
C VAL A 255 0.10 3.51 -47.96
N GLU A 256 -0.74 4.31 -48.62
CA GLU A 256 -1.62 3.97 -49.76
C GLU A 256 -2.61 2.79 -49.68
N GLN A 257 -3.89 3.15 -49.88
CA GLN A 257 -5.00 2.29 -50.29
C GLN A 257 -4.75 1.72 -51.69
N PRO A 258 -5.31 0.54 -52.01
CA PRO A 258 -6.51 0.56 -52.86
C PRO A 258 -7.58 -0.47 -52.46
N GLU A 259 -8.73 -0.32 -53.11
CA GLU A 259 -10.07 -0.85 -52.82
C GLU A 259 -10.29 -2.37 -53.05
N ALA A 260 -11.43 -2.79 -52.47
CA ALA A 260 -12.40 -3.81 -52.91
C ALA A 260 -12.14 -5.30 -52.65
N ALA A 261 -12.92 -5.92 -51.75
CA ALA A 261 -14.13 -6.70 -52.11
C ALA A 261 -14.68 -7.54 -50.93
N ALA A 262 -15.97 -7.87 -51.05
CA ALA A 262 -16.87 -8.56 -50.12
C ALA A 262 -16.49 -9.99 -49.65
N GLY A 263 -17.09 -10.41 -48.52
CA GLY A 263 -17.25 -11.83 -48.13
C GLY A 263 -17.24 -12.03 -46.60
N ALA A 264 -18.38 -11.92 -45.92
CA ALA A 264 -19.25 -13.04 -45.53
C ALA A 264 -18.73 -13.93 -44.37
N ALA A 265 -19.46 -13.85 -43.25
CA ALA A 265 -19.81 -14.84 -42.22
C ALA A 265 -19.03 -16.18 -42.09
N PHE A 266 -18.76 -16.60 -40.85
CA PHE A 266 -18.77 -18.00 -40.30
C PHE A 266 -18.16 -17.96 -38.87
N PHE A 267 -18.56 -18.69 -37.81
CA PHE A 267 -19.70 -19.56 -37.49
C PHE A 267 -19.67 -19.87 -35.97
N THR A 268 -20.81 -20.31 -35.50
CA THR A 268 -21.25 -20.62 -34.14
C THR A 268 -20.70 -21.96 -33.58
N GLN A 269 -20.61 -22.02 -32.23
CA GLN A 269 -20.70 -23.14 -31.25
C GLN A 269 -20.20 -24.56 -31.58
N LEU A 270 -19.68 -25.25 -30.55
CA LEU A 270 -19.88 -26.67 -30.17
C LEU A 270 -18.94 -26.94 -28.96
N TYR A 271 -19.23 -27.54 -27.80
CA TYR A 271 -20.39 -28.09 -27.10
C TYR A 271 -20.09 -27.97 -25.59
N GLY A 272 -21.13 -27.83 -24.77
CA GLY A 272 -21.10 -28.33 -23.39
C GLY A 272 -21.64 -29.76 -23.36
N GLN A 273 -20.94 -30.62 -22.62
CA GLN A 273 -21.53 -31.41 -21.55
C GLN A 273 -20.61 -31.33 -20.34
#